data_AF-A0AB74FF30-F1
#
_entry.id   AF-A0AB74FF30-F1
#
_cell.length_a   1.000
_cell.length_b   1.000
_cell.length_c   1.000
_cell.angle_alpha   90.00
_cell.angle_beta   90.00
_cell.angle_gamma   90.00
#
_symmetry.space_group_name_H-M   'P 1'
#
loop_
_entity.id
_entity.type
_entity.pdbx_description
1 polymer ?
#
loop_
_entity_poly.entity_id
_entity_poly.type
_entity_poly.pdbx_seq_one_letter_code
_entity_poly.pdbx_strand_id
1 'polypeptide(L)'
;MKVDPANVRSGAGKVDGAHADVSKLHAPLSLSAAAGLKGFATAGVLQAAHDGVKSSLEVVSGRYDVMGQLLRRSADMYEHQDDKNRISLTQLAANGLTSLGDLNGAT
;
A
#
# COMPACT_ATOMS: atom_id res chain seq x y z
N MET A 1 10.73 -22.95 -1.60
CA MET A 1 9.26 -22.75 -1.65
C MET A 1 8.86 -22.65 -3.12
N LYS A 2 7.85 -23.38 -3.57
CA LYS A 2 7.37 -23.32 -4.96
C LYS A 2 6.45 -22.12 -5.14
N VAL A 3 6.64 -21.34 -6.20
CA VAL A 3 5.71 -20.26 -6.55
C VAL A 3 4.51 -20.88 -7.26
N ASP A 4 3.36 -20.84 -6.60
CA ASP A 4 2.07 -21.33 -7.10
C ASP A 4 0.92 -20.39 -6.66
N PRO A 5 -0.26 -20.47 -7.30
CA PRO A 5 -1.37 -19.56 -7.01
C PRO A 5 -1.81 -19.54 -5.55
N ALA A 6 -1.80 -20.70 -4.87
CA ALA A 6 -2.22 -20.80 -3.48
C ALA A 6 -1.25 -20.04 -2.56
N ASN A 7 0.06 -20.23 -2.78
CA ASN A 7 1.11 -19.52 -2.06
C ASN A 7 1.07 -18.01 -2.32
N VAL A 8 0.75 -17.59 -3.56
CA VAL A 8 0.61 -16.16 -3.92
C VAL A 8 -0.61 -15.53 -3.25
N ARG A 9 -1.76 -16.23 -3.21
CA ARG A 9 -2.95 -15.78 -2.47
C ARG A 9 -2.70 -15.72 -0.97
N SER A 10 -1.97 -16.68 -0.41
CA SER A 10 -1.53 -16.63 1.00
C SER A 10 -0.65 -15.39 1.26
N GLY A 11 0.24 -15.05 0.32
CA GLY A 11 1.00 -13.80 0.35
C GLY A 11 0.09 -12.57 0.35
N ALA A 12 -0.95 -12.53 -0.48
CA ALA A 12 -1.95 -11.45 -0.47
C ALA A 12 -2.63 -11.31 0.91
N GLY A 13 -2.98 -12.44 1.55
CA GLY A 13 -3.52 -12.42 2.92
C GLY A 13 -2.57 -11.82 3.96
N LYS A 14 -1.25 -12.02 3.82
CA LYS A 14 -0.26 -11.36 4.68
C LYS A 14 -0.22 -9.84 4.43
N VAL A 15 -0.35 -9.42 3.17
CA VAL A 15 -0.45 -8.00 2.80
C VAL A 15 -1.70 -7.37 3.40
N ASP A 16 -2.84 -8.07 3.40
CA ASP A 16 -4.07 -7.60 4.07
C ASP A 16 -3.89 -7.44 5.58
N GLY A 17 -3.16 -8.38 6.22
CA GLY A 17 -2.81 -8.27 7.64
C GLY A 17 -1.98 -7.01 7.92
N ALA A 18 -0.96 -6.74 7.11
CA ALA A 18 -0.17 -5.52 7.22
C ALA A 18 -1.01 -4.25 6.97
N HIS A 19 -1.92 -4.29 5.99
CA HIS A 19 -2.86 -3.21 5.75
C HIS A 19 -3.74 -2.93 6.98
N ALA A 20 -4.26 -3.99 7.61
CA ALA A 20 -5.09 -3.89 8.81
C ALA A 20 -4.32 -3.33 10.01
N ASP A 21 -3.01 -3.54 10.10
CA ASP A 21 -2.19 -2.96 11.16
C ASP A 21 -1.84 -1.50 10.89
N VAL A 22 -1.54 -1.13 9.63
CA VAL A 22 -1.28 0.25 9.24
C VAL A 22 -2.54 1.12 9.34
N SER A 23 -3.72 0.60 9.01
CA SER A 23 -4.97 1.37 9.06
C SER A 23 -5.39 1.77 10.48
N LYS A 24 -4.82 1.13 11.51
CA LYS A 24 -4.99 1.50 12.92
C LYS A 24 -4.08 2.66 13.35
N LEU A 25 -3.11 3.05 12.52
CA LEU A 25 -2.21 4.16 12.82
C LEU A 25 -2.93 5.49 12.57
N HIS A 26 -2.69 6.45 13.47
CA HIS A 26 -3.28 7.79 13.37
C HIS A 26 -2.21 8.85 13.57
N ALA A 27 -2.37 9.96 12.84
CA ALA A 27 -1.56 11.15 13.08
C ALA A 27 -1.86 11.69 14.50
N PRO A 28 -0.84 12.07 15.29
CA PRO A 28 -1.05 12.63 16.62
C PRO A 28 -1.85 13.93 16.56
N LEU A 29 -2.85 14.09 17.45
CA LEU A 29 -3.73 15.27 17.48
C LEU A 29 -2.93 16.58 17.56
N SER A 30 -3.03 17.41 16.52
CA SER A 30 -2.34 18.71 16.43
C SER A 30 -2.98 19.77 17.34
N LEU A 31 -4.31 19.78 17.46
CA LEU A 31 -5.05 20.85 18.13
C LEU A 31 -4.74 20.96 19.63
N SER A 32 -4.65 19.82 20.33
CA SER A 32 -4.36 19.78 21.76
C SER A 32 -2.92 20.19 22.06
N ALA A 33 -1.97 19.78 21.21
CA ALA A 33 -0.56 20.15 21.32
C ALA A 33 -0.31 21.62 20.95
N ALA A 34 -1.01 22.15 19.95
CA ALA A 34 -0.88 23.56 19.54
C ALA A 34 -1.32 24.54 20.64
N ALA A 35 -2.30 24.17 21.46
CA ALA A 35 -2.77 25.00 22.57
C ALA A 35 -1.68 25.23 23.64
N GLY A 36 -0.89 24.20 23.95
CA GLY A 36 0.26 24.29 24.88
C GLY A 36 1.47 25.03 24.30
N LEU A 37 1.51 25.23 22.97
CA LEU A 37 2.58 25.90 22.24
C LEU A 37 2.19 27.33 21.82
N LYS A 38 1.10 27.89 22.35
CA LYS A 38 0.63 29.23 22.01
C LYS A 38 1.74 30.27 22.22
N GLY A 39 2.05 31.04 21.18
CA GLY A 39 3.14 32.03 21.17
C GLY A 39 4.46 31.52 20.59
N PHE A 40 4.60 30.22 20.33
CA PHE A 40 5.75 29.66 19.62
C PHE A 40 5.43 29.49 18.13
N ALA A 41 6.43 29.78 17.27
CA ALA A 41 6.30 29.59 15.82
C ALA A 41 5.95 28.15 15.42
N THR A 42 6.36 27.17 16.23
CA THR A 42 6.07 25.74 16.03
C THR A 42 4.58 25.40 16.11
N ALA A 43 3.77 26.18 16.83
CA ALA A 43 2.32 25.98 16.87
C ALA A 43 1.67 26.20 15.49
N GLY A 44 2.20 27.14 14.69
CA GLY A 44 1.66 27.47 13.36
C GLY A 44 1.91 26.40 12.30
N VAL A 45 2.96 25.59 12.44
CA VAL A 45 3.32 24.53 11.47
C VAL A 45 2.81 23.15 11.88
N LEU A 46 2.32 22.99 13.11
CA LEU A 46 1.93 21.69 13.66
C LEU A 46 0.71 21.10 12.94
N GLN A 47 -0.23 21.93 12.49
CA GLN A 47 -1.37 21.47 11.70
C GLN A 47 -0.93 20.92 10.34
N ALA A 48 -0.06 21.64 9.63
CA ALA A 48 0.46 21.19 8.34
C ALA A 48 1.27 19.89 8.47
N ALA A 49 2.04 19.74 9.54
CA ALA A 49 2.76 18.51 9.83
C ALA A 49 1.81 17.33 10.10
N HIS A 50 0.74 17.54 10.88
CA HIS A 50 -0.30 16.54 11.09
C HIS A 50 -0.96 16.11 9.77
N ASP A 51 -1.33 17.07 8.92
CA ASP A 51 -1.98 16.79 7.65
C ASP A 51 -1.06 16.04 6.69
N GLY A 52 0.24 16.38 6.67
CA GLY A 52 1.25 15.65 5.92
C GLY A 52 1.44 14.20 6.39
N VAL A 53 1.47 13.97 7.71
CA VAL A 53 1.53 12.61 8.29
C VAL A 53 0.27 11.82 7.95
N LYS A 54 -0.91 12.42 8.09
CA LYS A 54 -2.19 11.80 7.75
C LYS A 54 -2.23 11.39 6.28
N SER A 55 -1.88 12.30 5.37
CA SER A 55 -1.82 12.02 3.94
C SER A 55 -0.83 10.89 3.62
N SER A 56 0.34 10.88 4.27
CA SER A 56 1.33 9.81 4.09
C SER A 56 0.79 8.45 4.54
N LEU A 57 0.06 8.40 5.67
CA LEU A 57 -0.59 7.17 6.14
C LEU A 57 -1.65 6.67 5.16
N GLU A 58 -2.47 7.56 4.59
CA GLU A 58 -3.48 7.22 3.58
C GLU A 58 -2.83 6.63 2.32
N VAL A 59 -1.74 7.24 1.82
CA VAL A 59 -0.98 6.73 0.67
C VAL A 59 -0.41 5.34 0.95
N VAL A 60 0.20 5.13 2.12
CA VAL A 60 0.76 3.83 2.50
C VAL A 60 -0.34 2.78 2.63
N SER A 61 -1.48 3.12 3.24
CA SER A 61 -2.64 2.22 3.35
C SER A 61 -3.13 1.78 1.96
N GLY A 62 -3.31 2.73 1.03
CA GLY A 62 -3.73 2.45 -0.33
C GLY A 62 -2.75 1.54 -1.09
N ARG A 63 -1.45 1.68 -0.86
CA ARG A 63 -0.43 0.80 -1.47
C ARG A 63 -0.59 -0.66 -1.05
N TYR A 64 -0.88 -0.93 0.22
CA TYR A 64 -1.10 -2.30 0.67
C TYR A 64 -2.34 -2.93 0.04
N ASP A 65 -3.46 -2.19 -0.05
CA ASP A 65 -4.67 -2.68 -0.73
C ASP A 65 -4.38 -3.04 -2.20
N VAL A 66 -3.74 -2.12 -2.92
CA VAL A 66 -3.37 -2.32 -4.32
C VAL A 66 -2.42 -3.53 -4.49
N MET A 67 -1.43 -3.69 -3.62
CA MET A 67 -0.53 -4.85 -3.65
C MET A 67 -1.27 -6.17 -3.40
N GLY A 68 -2.17 -6.22 -2.43
CA GLY A 68 -2.99 -7.40 -2.15
C GLY A 68 -3.84 -7.79 -3.36
N GLN A 69 -4.49 -6.82 -3.99
CA GLN A 69 -5.27 -7.02 -5.21
C GLN A 69 -4.41 -7.48 -6.40
N LEU A 70 -3.19 -6.95 -6.54
CA LEU A 70 -2.28 -7.35 -7.62
C LEU A 70 -1.89 -8.83 -7.49
N LEU A 71 -1.55 -9.28 -6.27
CA LEU A 71 -1.19 -10.67 -6.03
C LEU A 71 -2.35 -11.61 -6.35
N ARG A 72 -3.58 -11.27 -5.95
CA ARG A 72 -4.77 -12.05 -6.29
C ARG A 72 -5.00 -12.10 -7.79
N ARG A 73 -4.98 -10.95 -8.47
CA ARG A 73 -5.11 -10.87 -9.94
C ARG A 73 -4.03 -11.67 -10.67
N SER A 74 -2.80 -11.66 -10.16
CA SER A 74 -1.69 -12.43 -10.76
C SER A 74 -1.91 -13.93 -10.61
N ALA A 75 -2.40 -14.38 -9.44
CA ALA A 75 -2.78 -15.77 -9.22
C ALA A 75 -3.93 -16.21 -10.15
N ASP A 76 -4.97 -15.39 -10.24
CA ASP A 76 -6.14 -15.66 -11.09
C ASP A 76 -5.73 -15.72 -12.56
N MET A 77 -4.96 -14.73 -13.04
CA MET A 77 -4.46 -14.73 -14.43
C MET A 77 -3.67 -16.00 -14.73
N TYR A 78 -2.74 -16.41 -13.86
CA TYR A 78 -1.92 -17.60 -14.08
C TYR A 78 -2.72 -18.90 -14.19
N GLU A 79 -3.82 -19.03 -13.44
CA GLU A 79 -4.71 -20.19 -13.52
C GLU A 79 -5.56 -20.20 -14.80
N HIS A 80 -5.79 -19.03 -15.41
CA HIS A 80 -6.58 -18.88 -16.64
C HIS A 80 -5.72 -18.69 -17.91
N GLN A 81 -4.39 -18.88 -17.82
CA GLN A 81 -3.51 -18.78 -18.98
C GLN A 81 -3.69 -19.97 -19.94
N ASP A 82 -3.60 -19.70 -21.24
CA ASP A 82 -3.42 -20.72 -22.27
C ASP A 82 -2.00 -21.32 -22.16
N ASP A 83 -1.92 -22.64 -22.16
CA ASP A 83 -0.66 -23.40 -22.03
C ASP A 83 0.38 -23.05 -23.11
N LYS A 84 -0.05 -22.55 -24.28
CA LYS A 84 0.89 -22.22 -25.39
C LYS A 84 1.73 -20.96 -25.15
N ASN A 85 1.25 -20.00 -24.37
CA ASN A 85 1.91 -18.72 -24.11
C ASN A 85 2.05 -18.43 -22.60
N ARG A 86 2.18 -19.49 -21.80
CA ARG A 86 2.17 -19.40 -20.34
C ARG A 86 3.34 -18.55 -19.83
N ILE A 87 3.00 -17.46 -19.13
CA ILE A 87 3.95 -16.54 -18.51
C ILE A 87 4.06 -16.91 -17.03
N SER A 88 5.28 -16.89 -16.47
CA SER A 88 5.46 -17.23 -15.07
C SER A 88 4.68 -16.29 -14.13
N LEU A 89 4.22 -16.82 -12.99
CA LEU A 89 3.58 -16.04 -11.92
C LEU A 89 4.42 -14.84 -11.49
N THR A 90 5.74 -15.03 -11.40
CA THR A 90 6.68 -13.98 -11.03
C THR A 90 6.70 -12.85 -12.06
N GLN A 91 6.64 -13.16 -13.35
CA GLN A 91 6.57 -12.14 -14.41
C GLN A 91 5.23 -11.40 -14.42
N LEU A 92 4.10 -12.08 -14.17
CA LEU A 92 2.80 -11.40 -14.03
C LEU A 92 2.81 -10.41 -12.86
N ALA A 93 3.33 -10.83 -11.71
CA ALA A 93 3.44 -9.97 -10.53
C ALA A 93 4.41 -8.80 -10.78
N ALA A 94 5.55 -9.05 -11.44
CA ALA A 94 6.52 -8.01 -11.80
C ALA A 94 5.91 -6.97 -12.74
N ASN A 95 5.25 -7.39 -13.82
CA ASN A 95 4.60 -6.49 -14.78
C ASN A 95 3.53 -5.62 -14.11
N GLY A 96 2.73 -6.21 -13.23
CA GLY A 96 1.74 -5.46 -12.48
C GLY A 96 2.36 -4.46 -11.51
N LEU A 97 3.46 -4.81 -10.84
CA LEU A 97 4.15 -3.89 -9.93
C LEU A 97 4.82 -2.74 -10.69
N THR A 98 5.41 -3.01 -11.86
CA THR A 98 5.94 -1.96 -12.76
C THR A 98 4.84 -1.01 -13.19
N SER A 99 3.69 -1.53 -13.64
CA SER A 99 2.56 -0.68 -14.04
C SER A 99 2.01 0.17 -12.89
N LEU A 100 2.01 -0.34 -11.66
CA LEU A 100 1.67 0.45 -10.48
C LEU A 100 2.72 1.51 -10.12
N GLY A 101 3.99 1.21 -10.33
CA GLY A 101 5.09 2.16 -10.19
C GLY A 101 4.96 3.32 -11.18
N ASP A 102 4.65 3.00 -12.45
CA ASP A 102 4.44 3.98 -13.51
C ASP A 102 3.23 4.88 -13.22
N LEU A 103 2.13 4.32 -12.68
CA LEU A 103 0.95 5.10 -12.26
C LEU A 103 1.23 6.03 -11.08
N ASN A 104 2.14 5.67 -10.16
CA ASN A 104 2.58 6.55 -9.08
C ASN A 104 3.64 7.57 -9.51
N GLY A 105 4.33 7.34 -10.64
CA GLY A 105 5.31 8.27 -11.22
C GLY A 105 4.71 9.24 -12.24
N ALA A 106 3.52 8.94 -12.77
CA ALA A 106 2.72 9.82 -13.61
C ALA A 106 1.99 10.88 -12.76
N THR A 107 2.76 11.78 -12.17
CA THR A 107 2.29 13.02 -11.54
C THR A 107 3.04 14.21 -12.12
#